data_AF-A0A354FXM7-F1
#
_entry.id   AF-A0A354FXM7-F1
#
_cell.length_a   1.000
_cell.length_b   1.000
_cell.length_c   1.000
_cell.angle_alpha   90.00
_cell.angle_beta   90.00
_cell.angle_gamma   90.00
#
_symmetry.space_group_name_H-M   'P 1'
#
loop_
_entity.id
_entity.type
_entity.pdbx_description
1 polymer ?
#
loop_
_entity_poly.entity_id
_entity_poly.type
_entity_poly.pdbx_seq_one_letter_code
_entity_poly.pdbx_strand_id
1 'polypeptide(L)' 'QPLGLKIIDDKIHVTCRDQLAKLHDTNGDETIDFIECLNNDHQVTEHFHEFAMGLQTDDKGNFYYAKSARHAKDSLVPH' A
#
# COMPACT_ATOMS: atom_id res chain seq x y z
N GLN A 1 -0.86 6.37 5.85
CA GLN A 1 -1.97 5.64 6.50
C GLN A 1 -1.99 4.23 5.94
N PRO A 2 -1.61 3.21 6.72
CA PRO A 2 -1.73 1.81 6.31
C PRO A 2 -3.14 1.29 6.64
N LEU A 3 -3.89 0.83 5.64
CA LEU A 3 -5.23 0.25 5.85
C LEU A 3 -5.39 -1.13 5.17
N GLY A 4 -4.28 -1.72 4.73
CA GLY A 4 -4.19 -3.14 4.37
C GLY A 4 -2.89 -3.74 4.86
N LEU A 5 -2.96 -5.00 5.29
CA LEU A 5 -1.84 -5.77 5.82
C LEU A 5 -1.98 -7.22 5.37
N LYS A 6 -0.86 -7.81 4.94
CA LYS A 6 -0.76 -9.23 4.62
C LYS A 6 0.60 -9.76 5.06
N ILE A 7 0.62 -10.94 5.66
CA ILE A 7 1.85 -11.68 5.94
C ILE A 7 1.95 -12.79 4.91
N ILE A 8 3.07 -12.85 4.19
CA ILE A 8 3.37 -13.85 3.15
C ILE A 8 4.81 -14.30 3.39
N ASP A 9 5.02 -15.60 3.60
CA ASP A 9 6.35 -16.18 3.86
C ASP A 9 7.14 -15.42 4.95
N ASP A 10 6.48 -15.17 6.08
CA ASP A 10 7.01 -14.41 7.22
C ASP A 10 7.45 -12.96 6.88
N LYS A 11 6.96 -12.40 5.77
CA LYS A 11 7.19 -11.01 5.37
C LYS A 11 5.92 -10.18 5.48
N ILE A 12 6.03 -9.04 6.13
CA ILE A 12 4.93 -8.10 6.32
C ILE A 12 4.82 -7.18 5.10
N HIS A 13 3.65 -7.17 4.49
CA HIS A 13 3.30 -6.27 3.41
C HIS A 13 2.17 -5.34 3.87
N VAL A 14 2.27 -4.06 3.55
CA VAL A 14 1.28 -3.05 3.91
C VAL A 14 0.92 -2.18 2.71
N THR A 15 -0.36 -1.86 2.57
CA THR A 15 -0.81 -0.83 1.63
C THR A 15 -0.96 0.49 2.37
N CYS A 16 -0.15 1.45 1.96
CA CYS A 16 -0.20 2.84 2.38
C CYS A 16 -0.90 3.69 1.31
N ARG A 17 -1.21 4.94 1.68
CA ARG A 17 -1.83 5.92 0.76
C ARG A 17 -1.03 6.09 -0.53
N ASP A 18 0.29 6.00 -0.43
CA ASP A 18 1.32 6.33 -1.40
C ASP A 18 2.06 5.13 -2.01
N GLN A 19 1.99 3.96 -1.38
CA GLN A 19 2.71 2.79 -1.87
C GLN A 19 2.17 1.47 -1.30
N LEU A 20 2.36 0.40 -2.05
CA LEU A 20 2.48 -0.96 -1.51
C LEU A 20 3.91 -1.14 -1.03
N ALA A 21 4.08 -1.43 0.26
CA ALA A 21 5.40 -1.58 0.87
C ALA A 21 5.60 -2.96 1.51
N LYS A 22 6.85 -3.41 1.52
CA LYS A 22 7.32 -4.56 2.29
C LYS A 22 8.21 -4.05 3.42
N LEU A 23 7.95 -4.54 4.62
CA LEU A 23 8.67 -4.14 5.83
C LEU A 23 9.75 -5.16 6.14
N HIS A 24 10.96 -4.66 6.42
CA HIS A 24 12.13 -5.47 6.74
C HIS A 24 12.65 -5.11 8.13
N ASP A 25 12.66 -6.10 9.00
CA ASP A 25 13.56 -6.16 10.16
C ASP A 25 14.81 -6.94 9.70
N THR A 26 15.96 -6.28 9.74
CA THR A 26 17.24 -6.82 9.23
C THR A 26 18.17 -7.30 10.33
N ASN A 27 17.87 -6.97 11.59
CA ASN A 27 18.74 -7.24 12.73
C ASN A 27 18.07 -8.17 13.78
N GLY A 28 16.77 -8.44 13.64
CA GLY A 28 15.99 -9.33 14.50
C GLY A 28 15.58 -8.71 15.84
N ASP A 29 15.56 -7.38 15.95
CA ASP A 29 15.17 -6.66 17.17
C ASP A 29 13.67 -6.32 17.24
N GLU A 30 12.87 -6.86 16.32
CA GLU A 30 11.42 -6.63 16.18
C GLU A 30 11.07 -5.19 15.78
N THR A 31 12.05 -4.40 15.34
CA THR A 31 11.88 -3.06 14.76
C THR A 31 12.08 -3.11 13.25
N ILE A 32 11.26 -2.34 12.52
CA ILE A 32 11.42 -2.23 11.07
C ILE A 32 12.57 -1.25 10.75
N ASP A 33 13.62 -1.77 10.13
CA ASP A 33 14.79 -1.02 9.69
C ASP A 33 14.58 -0.38 8.31
N PHE A 34 13.85 -1.07 7.43
CA PHE A 34 13.70 -0.67 6.03
C PHE A 34 12.28 -0.89 5.51
N ILE A 35 11.79 0.12 4.80
CA ILE A 35 10.50 0.09 4.11
C ILE A 35 10.79 0.07 2.61
N GLU A 36 10.63 -1.10 2.00
CA GLU A 36 10.79 -1.31 0.57
C GLU A 36 9.52 -0.92 -0.17
N CYS A 37 9.62 0.00 -1.13
CA CYS A 37 8.51 0.31 -2.04
C CYS A 37 8.41 -0.76 -3.14
N LEU A 38 7.35 -1.55 -3.14
CA LEU A 38 7.07 -2.51 -4.21
C LEU A 38 6.35 -1.86 -5.39
N ASN A 39 5.46 -0.91 -5.11
CA ASN A 39 4.73 -0.14 -6.12
C ASN A 39 4.24 1.19 -5.51
N ASN A 40 4.49 2.30 -6.20
CA ASN A 40 3.97 3.63 -5.87
C ASN A 40 3.36 4.35 -7.10
N ASP A 41 2.98 3.59 -8.12
CA ASP A 41 2.44 4.13 -9.37
C ASP A 41 1.01 4.67 -9.20
N HIS A 42 0.28 4.21 -8.17
CA HIS A 42 -1.07 4.67 -7.94
C HIS A 42 -1.08 6.15 -7.54
N GLN A 43 -2.07 6.87 -8.04
CA GLN A 43 -2.13 8.33 -7.88
C GLN A 43 -2.45 8.73 -6.44
N VAL A 44 -1.78 9.77 -5.96
CA VAL A 44 -2.08 10.39 -4.68
C VAL A 44 -2.20 11.88 -4.88
N THR A 45 -3.28 12.47 -4.39
CA THR A 45 -3.45 13.92 -4.46
C THR A 45 -3.48 14.56 -3.07
N GLU A 46 -3.88 15.81 -2.96
CA GLU A 46 -4.14 16.48 -1.68
C GLU A 46 -5.49 16.12 -1.06
N HIS A 47 -6.34 15.33 -1.74
CA HIS A 47 -7.67 15.00 -1.25
C HIS A 47 -7.66 13.98 -0.10
N PHE A 48 -8.33 14.32 1.00
CA PHE A 48 -8.26 13.56 2.25
C PHE A 48 -8.99 12.20 2.24
N HIS A 49 -9.92 11.98 1.30
CA HIS A 49 -10.77 10.78 1.23
C HIS A 49 -10.27 9.73 0.21
N GLU A 50 -8.95 9.61 0.02
CA GLU A 50 -8.31 8.70 -0.94
C GLU A 50 -7.64 7.49 -0.25
N PHE A 51 -8.41 6.74 0.53
CA PHE A 51 -7.91 5.60 1.28
C PHE A 51 -7.51 4.43 0.36
N ALA A 52 -6.38 3.79 0.66
CA ALA A 52 -6.01 2.49 0.11
C ALA A 52 -6.35 1.42 1.14
N MET A 53 -7.42 0.67 0.92
CA MET A 53 -8.02 -0.25 1.89
C MET A 53 -7.84 -1.72 1.48
N GLY A 54 -7.62 -2.56 2.49
CA GLY A 54 -7.43 -3.99 2.31
C GLY A 54 -6.10 -4.33 1.64
N LEU A 55 -5.76 -5.61 1.69
CA LEU A 55 -4.65 -6.18 0.93
C LEU A 55 -4.90 -7.68 0.77
N GLN A 56 -5.04 -8.13 -0.46
CA GLN A 56 -5.25 -9.54 -0.80
C GLN A 56 -4.17 -9.99 -1.77
N THR A 57 -3.94 -11.30 -1.81
CA THR A 57 -3.04 -11.94 -2.76
C THR A 57 -3.67 -13.21 -3.31
N ASP A 58 -3.29 -13.58 -4.53
CA ASP A 58 -3.67 -14.84 -5.14
C ASP A 58 -2.48 -15.83 -5.12
N ASP A 59 -2.73 -17.07 -5.56
CA ASP A 59 -1.70 -18.11 -5.61
C ASP A 59 -0.60 -17.84 -6.65
N LYS A 60 -0.74 -16.79 -7.48
CA LYS A 60 0.27 -16.34 -8.45
C LYS A 60 1.15 -15.23 -7.88
N GLY A 61 0.90 -14.77 -6.64
CA GLY A 61 1.65 -13.71 -5.99
C GLY A 61 1.25 -12.29 -6.43
N ASN A 62 0.09 -12.12 -7.08
CA ASN A 62 -0.43 -10.79 -7.39
C ASN A 62 -0.96 -10.12 -6.12
N PHE A 63 -0.91 -8.79 -6.07
CA PHE A 63 -1.48 -8.00 -4.99
C PHE A 63 -2.74 -7.27 -5.45
N TYR A 64 -3.76 -7.27 -4.60
CA TYR A 64 -5.03 -6.58 -4.85
C TYR A 64 -5.41 -5.73 -3.64
N TYR A 65 -5.80 -4.49 -3.89
CA TYR A 65 -6.32 -3.58 -2.88
C TYR A 65 -7.31 -2.61 -3.53
N ALA A 66 -8.21 -2.05 -2.73
CA ALA A 66 -9.16 -1.03 -3.19
C ALA A 66 -8.62 0.35 -2.87
N LYS A 67 -8.69 1.28 -3.82
CA LYS A 67 -8.29 2.67 -3.60
C LYS A 67 -9.43 3.62 -3.94
N SER A 68 -9.81 4.44 -2.97
CA SER A 68 -10.78 5.52 -3.18
C SER A 68 -10.16 6.64 -4.01
N ALA A 69 -10.97 7.24 -4.88
CA ALA A 69 -10.59 8.38 -5.72
C ALA A 69 -10.99 9.73 -5.08
N ARG A 70 -10.72 10.83 -5.79
CA ARG A 70 -11.15 12.19 -5.41
C ARG A 70 -12.68 12.29 -5.42
N HIS A 71 -13.29 12.14 -4.25
CA HIS A 71 -14.74 12.25 -4.13
C HIS A 71 -15.21 13.71 -4.23
N ALA A 72 -16.29 13.94 -4.99
CA ALA A 72 -16.94 15.25 -5.16
C ALA A 72 -16.02 16.37 -5.67
N LYS A 73 -14.95 16.03 -6.39
CA LYS A 73 -14.02 16.98 -7.04
C LYS A 73 -13.61 16.46 -8.41
N ASP A 74 -13.17 17.37 -9.27
CA ASP A 74 -12.63 17.01 -10.58
C ASP A 74 -11.35 16.17 -10.45
N SER A 75 -11.12 15.31 -11.45
CA SER A 75 -9.88 14.57 -11.57
C SER A 75 -8.73 15.52 -11.86
N LEU A 76 -7.61 15.34 -11.15
CA LEU A 76 -6.37 16.06 -11.44
C LEU A 76 -5.43 15.30 -12.36
N VAL A 77 -5.64 13.99 -12.49
CA VAL A 77 -4.77 13.14 -13.29
C VAL A 77 -5.53 12.68 -14.53
N PRO A 78 -4.94 12.80 -15.73
CA PRO A 78 -5.51 12.29 -16.96
C PRO A 78 -5.72 10.76 -16.93
N HIS A 79 -6.64 10.28 -17.75
CA HIS A 79 -6.94 8.86 -17.95
C HIS A 79 -6.13 8.27 -19.10
#